data_AF-A0A916W7B9-F1
#
_entry.id   AF-A0A916W7B9-F1
#
_cell.length_a   1.000
_cell.length_b   1.000
_cell.length_c   1.000
_cell.angle_alpha   90.00
_cell.angle_beta   90.00
_cell.angle_gamma   90.00
#
_symmetry.space_group_name_H-M   'P 1'
#
loop_
_entity.id
_entity.type
_entity.pdbx_description
1 polymer ?
#
loop_
_entity_poly.entity_id
_entity_poly.type
_entity_poly.pdbx_seq_one_letter_code
_entity_poly.pdbx_strand_id
1 'polypeptide(L)'
;MLKSLVALAAALTLPVVLFADPISGTLSAQGSDTFTSSTITFGTDGEVNGGAGANTGSFSVLSDGTHITFFPAFPSSTPLPYNQGFNTVPTTLQPLTLFTTTASNNEIFNFIMQDYTADYSSGGGCLSGAVCLDVTGDGYFTASGPTAYTSSPGSFTFTSQLVNGQTSTTYSASAIATPAAVPEPASIALLGAGMLGIAGLVRRRMISLG
;
A
#
# COMPACT_ATOMS: atom_id res chain seq x y z
N MET A 1 49.94 15.52 -17.18
CA MET A 1 49.10 14.30 -17.29
C MET A 1 48.28 14.00 -16.02
N LEU A 2 48.83 14.17 -14.81
CA LEU A 2 48.12 13.86 -13.55
C LEU A 2 46.82 14.66 -13.30
N LYS A 3 46.77 15.93 -13.72
CA LYS A 3 45.58 16.81 -13.55
C LYS A 3 44.34 16.34 -14.33
N SER A 4 44.52 15.57 -15.41
CA SER A 4 43.42 15.10 -16.26
C SER A 4 42.77 13.83 -15.72
N LEU A 5 43.50 13.00 -14.96
CA LEU A 5 42.94 11.82 -14.29
C LEU A 5 42.04 12.20 -13.11
N VAL A 6 42.41 13.26 -12.37
CA VAL A 6 41.62 13.76 -11.23
C VAL A 6 40.26 14.30 -11.69
N ALA A 7 40.20 14.96 -12.85
CA ALA A 7 38.93 15.45 -13.41
C ALA A 7 38.01 14.30 -13.90
N LEU A 8 38.57 13.19 -14.36
CA LEU A 8 37.80 12.01 -14.79
C LEU A 8 37.29 11.19 -13.59
N ALA A 9 38.06 11.12 -12.51
CA ALA A 9 37.63 10.49 -11.25
C ALA A 9 36.53 11.31 -10.54
N ALA A 10 36.58 12.64 -10.60
CA ALA A 10 35.52 13.52 -10.07
C ALA A 10 34.21 13.46 -10.89
N ALA A 11 34.27 13.06 -12.15
CA ALA A 11 33.08 12.89 -13.00
C ALA A 11 32.36 11.54 -12.77
N LEU A 12 32.97 10.58 -12.07
CA LEU A 12 32.36 9.27 -11.76
C LEU A 12 31.65 9.22 -10.41
N THR A 13 31.74 10.26 -9.57
CA THR A 13 30.92 10.37 -8.35
C THR A 13 29.55 10.92 -8.71
N LEU A 14 28.78 10.18 -9.52
CA LEU A 14 27.37 10.49 -9.68
C LEU A 14 26.66 10.20 -8.34
N PRO A 15 25.81 11.12 -7.85
CA PRO A 15 24.98 10.80 -6.69
C PRO A 15 24.12 9.60 -7.05
N VAL A 16 24.25 8.51 -6.29
CA VAL A 16 23.25 7.44 -6.32
C VAL A 16 21.99 8.07 -5.74
N VAL A 17 21.06 8.47 -6.62
CA VAL A 17 19.74 8.88 -6.20
C VAL A 17 19.07 7.61 -5.67
N LEU A 18 19.04 7.44 -4.35
CA LEU A 18 18.19 6.46 -3.69
C LEU A 18 16.74 6.91 -3.95
N PHE A 19 16.12 6.33 -4.98
CA PHE A 19 14.68 6.41 -5.13
C PHE A 19 14.04 5.55 -4.05
N ALA A 20 12.96 6.04 -3.45
CA ALA A 20 12.20 5.26 -2.49
C ALA A 20 11.57 4.04 -3.19
N ASP A 21 11.53 2.91 -2.50
CA ASP A 21 11.05 1.64 -3.06
C ASP A 21 9.51 1.65 -3.14
N PRO A 22 8.88 1.06 -4.15
CA PRO A 22 7.43 0.89 -4.16
C PRO A 22 7.00 -0.15 -3.11
N ILE A 23 5.84 0.07 -2.50
CA ILE A 23 5.20 -0.90 -1.60
C ILE A 23 4.60 -2.01 -2.46
N SER A 24 4.84 -3.26 -2.07
CA SER A 24 4.33 -4.42 -2.81
C SER A 24 4.01 -5.59 -1.88
N GLY A 25 3.18 -6.51 -2.38
CA GLY A 25 2.86 -7.76 -1.69
C GLY A 25 1.46 -7.78 -1.10
N THR A 26 1.24 -8.75 -0.22
CA THR A 26 -0.05 -9.05 0.41
C THR A 26 0.04 -8.82 1.90
N LEU A 27 -1.02 -8.28 2.49
CA LEU A 27 -1.25 -8.20 3.92
C LEU A 27 -2.54 -8.95 4.21
N SER A 28 -2.53 -9.81 5.22
CA SER A 28 -3.73 -10.49 5.69
C SER A 28 -4.02 -10.13 7.14
N ALA A 29 -5.29 -9.95 7.46
CA ALA A 29 -5.76 -9.45 8.73
C ALA A 29 -7.05 -10.14 9.17
N GLN A 30 -7.30 -10.11 10.47
CA GLN A 30 -8.56 -10.52 11.07
C GLN A 30 -8.97 -9.60 12.21
N GLY A 31 -10.24 -9.70 12.62
CA GLY A 31 -10.71 -9.02 13.82
C GLY A 31 -12.19 -9.23 14.03
N SER A 32 -12.78 -8.33 14.81
CA SER A 32 -14.22 -8.26 15.05
C SER A 32 -14.82 -7.01 14.42
N ASP A 33 -16.05 -7.13 13.99
CA ASP A 33 -16.82 -6.08 13.36
C ASP A 33 -18.29 -6.15 13.79
N THR A 34 -19.06 -5.12 13.50
CA THR A 34 -20.51 -5.10 13.60
C THR A 34 -21.04 -4.28 12.43
N PHE A 35 -22.04 -4.80 11.74
CA PHE A 35 -22.60 -4.13 10.57
C PHE A 35 -24.12 -4.18 10.56
N THR A 36 -24.69 -3.21 9.87
CA THR A 36 -26.10 -3.16 9.49
C THR A 36 -26.19 -3.12 7.97
N SER A 37 -27.40 -3.02 7.41
CA SER A 37 -27.61 -2.82 5.96
C SER A 37 -27.09 -1.47 5.42
N SER A 38 -26.58 -0.57 6.28
CA SER A 38 -26.12 0.75 5.86
C SER A 38 -24.92 1.30 6.63
N THR A 39 -24.38 0.55 7.60
CA THR A 39 -23.24 0.99 8.41
C THR A 39 -22.29 -0.15 8.75
N ILE A 40 -21.00 0.16 8.81
CA ILE A 40 -19.95 -0.76 9.27
C ILE A 40 -19.23 -0.16 10.46
N THR A 41 -19.05 -0.93 11.51
CA THR A 41 -18.25 -0.56 12.68
C THR A 41 -17.21 -1.65 12.89
N PHE A 42 -15.94 -1.29 12.82
CA PHE A 42 -14.87 -2.21 13.22
C PHE A 42 -14.73 -2.19 14.75
N GLY A 43 -14.46 -3.36 15.33
CA GLY A 43 -14.09 -3.47 16.74
C GLY A 43 -12.80 -2.70 17.04
N THR A 44 -12.47 -2.56 18.32
CA THR A 44 -11.33 -1.72 18.76
C THR A 44 -9.99 -2.21 18.23
N ASP A 45 -9.84 -3.50 17.91
CA ASP A 45 -8.56 -4.07 17.55
C ASP A 45 -8.71 -5.17 16.49
N GLY A 46 -8.01 -5.01 15.36
CA GLY A 46 -7.69 -6.09 14.44
C GLY A 46 -6.26 -6.55 14.63
N GLU A 47 -5.90 -7.65 13.99
CA GLU A 47 -4.55 -8.17 14.00
C GLU A 47 -4.16 -8.76 12.64
N VAL A 48 -2.87 -8.70 12.35
CA VAL A 48 -2.27 -9.41 11.24
C VAL A 48 -2.48 -10.92 11.45
N ASN A 49 -3.08 -11.58 10.46
CA ASN A 49 -3.32 -13.03 10.53
C ASN A 49 -3.38 -13.65 9.13
N GLY A 50 -2.99 -14.91 9.01
CA GLY A 50 -3.12 -15.71 7.80
C GLY A 50 -2.12 -16.88 7.73
N GLY A 51 -1.23 -16.98 8.73
CA GLY A 51 -0.20 -18.01 8.80
C GLY A 51 1.02 -17.73 7.92
N ALA A 52 1.95 -18.69 7.88
CA ALA A 52 3.21 -18.55 7.15
C ALA A 52 2.98 -18.23 5.66
N GLY A 53 3.48 -17.06 5.22
CA GLY A 53 3.40 -16.62 3.82
C GLY A 53 2.15 -15.81 3.47
N ALA A 54 1.25 -15.53 4.43
CA ALA A 54 0.11 -14.65 4.18
C ALA A 54 0.53 -13.19 3.95
N ASN A 55 1.57 -12.74 4.65
CA ASN A 55 2.20 -11.45 4.42
C ASN A 55 3.42 -11.61 3.51
N THR A 56 3.46 -10.85 2.42
CA THR A 56 4.52 -10.93 1.40
C THR A 56 5.04 -9.54 1.03
N GLY A 57 6.16 -9.50 0.30
CA GLY A 57 6.76 -8.25 -0.17
C GLY A 57 7.12 -7.32 0.99
N SER A 58 6.75 -6.05 0.87
CA SER A 58 6.99 -5.02 1.88
C SER A 58 6.34 -5.33 3.23
N PHE A 59 5.27 -6.13 3.25
CA PHE A 59 4.54 -6.50 4.47
C PHE A 59 5.17 -7.68 5.21
N SER A 60 6.24 -8.30 4.70
CA SER A 60 6.90 -9.43 5.36
C SER A 60 7.54 -9.09 6.72
N VAL A 61 7.66 -7.80 7.04
CA VAL A 61 8.14 -7.30 8.33
C VAL A 61 7.07 -7.34 9.43
N LEU A 62 5.81 -7.60 9.06
CA LEU A 62 4.68 -7.76 9.98
C LEU A 62 4.60 -9.23 10.42
N SER A 63 4.55 -9.44 11.73
CA SER A 63 4.35 -10.76 12.35
C SER A 63 2.87 -11.03 12.59
N ASP A 64 2.47 -12.31 12.60
CA ASP A 64 1.14 -12.70 13.04
C ASP A 64 0.86 -12.19 14.46
N GLY A 65 -0.35 -11.68 14.69
CA GLY A 65 -0.75 -11.01 15.93
C GLY A 65 -0.28 -9.54 16.05
N THR A 66 0.44 -8.99 15.06
CA THR A 66 0.73 -7.56 15.04
C THR A 66 -0.57 -6.78 14.99
N HIS A 67 -0.74 -5.83 15.90
CA HIS A 67 -1.96 -5.04 16.04
C HIS A 67 -2.23 -4.17 14.81
N ILE A 68 -3.50 -4.11 14.40
CA ILE A 68 -4.01 -3.25 13.34
C ILE A 68 -5.12 -2.38 13.92
N THR A 69 -4.95 -1.07 13.80
CA THR A 69 -5.98 -0.09 14.18
C THR A 69 -6.79 0.28 12.95
N PHE A 70 -8.09 -0.02 12.95
CA PHE A 70 -9.02 0.36 11.89
C PHE A 70 -9.62 1.75 12.15
N PHE A 71 -9.76 2.54 11.09
CA PHE A 71 -10.22 3.93 11.11
C PHE A 71 -9.57 4.77 12.21
N PRO A 72 -8.23 4.91 12.28
CA PRO A 72 -7.53 5.55 13.40
C PRO A 72 -7.93 7.01 13.68
N ALA A 73 -8.50 7.72 12.70
CA ALA A 73 -9.00 9.08 12.85
C ALA A 73 -10.45 9.16 13.36
N PHE A 74 -11.16 8.03 13.44
CA PHE A 74 -12.52 7.90 13.93
C PHE A 74 -12.50 7.03 15.19
N PRO A 75 -13.21 7.39 16.28
CA PRO A 75 -13.38 6.44 17.36
C PRO A 75 -14.10 5.19 16.82
N SER A 76 -13.80 4.01 17.38
CA SER A 76 -14.45 2.72 17.04
C SER A 76 -15.97 2.71 17.24
N SER A 77 -16.57 3.84 17.64
CA SER A 77 -18.00 4.06 17.81
C SER A 77 -18.66 4.89 16.71
N THR A 78 -17.91 5.43 15.73
CA THR A 78 -18.49 6.14 14.57
C THR A 78 -18.60 5.17 13.39
N PRO A 79 -19.80 4.69 13.04
CA PRO A 79 -19.96 3.74 11.95
C PRO A 79 -19.64 4.39 10.60
N LEU A 80 -18.93 3.68 9.72
CA LEU A 80 -18.76 4.07 8.32
C LEU A 80 -20.10 3.86 7.59
N PRO A 81 -20.76 4.93 7.11
CA PRO A 81 -21.99 4.79 6.34
C PRO A 81 -21.70 4.28 4.92
N TYR A 82 -22.56 3.41 4.41
CA TYR A 82 -22.48 2.90 3.04
C TYR A 82 -23.86 2.66 2.43
N ASN A 83 -23.92 2.59 1.11
CA ASN A 83 -25.05 2.09 0.32
C ASN A 83 -24.69 0.73 -0.29
N GLN A 84 -25.68 -0.14 -0.48
CA GLN A 84 -25.49 -1.38 -1.22
C GLN A 84 -24.93 -1.10 -2.62
N GLY A 85 -23.86 -1.81 -2.98
CA GLY A 85 -23.10 -1.58 -4.21
C GLY A 85 -21.99 -0.54 -4.02
N PHE A 86 -21.74 0.26 -5.05
CA PHE A 86 -20.59 1.15 -5.13
C PHE A 86 -20.73 2.39 -4.24
N ASN A 87 -19.65 2.73 -3.54
CA ASN A 87 -19.51 3.89 -2.66
C ASN A 87 -18.20 4.62 -2.94
N THR A 88 -18.25 5.95 -2.88
CA THR A 88 -17.06 6.80 -2.84
C THR A 88 -16.88 7.35 -1.44
N VAL A 89 -15.65 7.45 -0.95
CA VAL A 89 -15.39 8.08 0.34
C VAL A 89 -15.86 9.55 0.31
N PRO A 90 -16.77 9.98 1.21
CA PRO A 90 -17.24 11.36 1.25
C PRO A 90 -16.07 12.35 1.41
N THR A 91 -16.11 13.47 0.70
CA THR A 91 -15.04 14.49 0.73
C THR A 91 -14.80 15.06 2.14
N THR A 92 -15.81 15.04 3.00
CA THR A 92 -15.72 15.44 4.42
C THR A 92 -14.91 14.47 5.27
N LEU A 93 -14.70 13.24 4.80
CA LEU A 93 -13.95 12.18 5.48
C LEU A 93 -12.60 11.91 4.81
N GLN A 94 -12.25 12.64 3.73
CA GLN A 94 -10.99 12.46 3.03
C GLN A 94 -9.84 13.25 3.69
N PRO A 95 -8.63 12.66 3.82
CA PRO A 95 -8.30 11.26 3.52
C PRO A 95 -8.88 10.30 4.58
N LEU A 96 -9.52 9.22 4.14
CA LEU A 96 -10.02 8.16 5.02
C LEU A 96 -8.98 7.04 5.12
N THR A 97 -8.23 7.01 6.21
CA THR A 97 -7.34 5.89 6.52
C THR A 97 -8.19 4.70 6.98
N LEU A 98 -8.22 3.63 6.18
CA LEU A 98 -8.91 2.39 6.54
C LEU A 98 -8.23 1.71 7.74
N PHE A 99 -6.91 1.56 7.68
CA PHE A 99 -6.14 0.98 8.77
C PHE A 99 -4.74 1.57 8.87
N THR A 100 -4.17 1.41 10.06
CA THR A 100 -2.74 1.62 10.35
C THR A 100 -2.20 0.42 11.12
N THR A 101 -0.96 0.03 10.84
CA THR A 101 -0.25 -1.02 11.57
C THR A 101 1.23 -0.69 11.68
N THR A 102 1.82 -1.03 12.83
CA THR A 102 3.22 -0.77 13.13
C THR A 102 3.95 -2.09 13.30
N ALA A 103 4.91 -2.36 12.42
CA ALA A 103 5.77 -3.51 12.48
C ALA A 103 6.79 -3.40 13.62
N SER A 104 7.37 -4.54 13.99
CA SER A 104 8.36 -4.64 15.09
C SER A 104 9.66 -3.84 14.84
N ASN A 105 9.97 -3.55 13.57
CA ASN A 105 11.08 -2.71 13.15
C ASN A 105 10.75 -1.21 13.09
N ASN A 106 9.59 -0.79 13.63
CA ASN A 106 9.05 0.57 13.57
C ASN A 106 8.65 1.05 12.16
N GLU A 107 8.47 0.14 11.21
CA GLU A 107 7.82 0.48 9.94
C GLU A 107 6.30 0.61 10.16
N ILE A 108 5.71 1.71 9.73
CA ILE A 108 4.28 2.01 9.87
C ILE A 108 3.66 1.94 8.49
N PHE A 109 2.67 1.07 8.30
CA PHE A 109 1.90 0.95 7.06
C PHE A 109 0.49 1.51 7.26
N ASN A 110 0.02 2.31 6.30
CA ASN A 110 -1.34 2.81 6.25
C ASN A 110 -1.97 2.47 4.90
N PHE A 111 -3.28 2.24 4.91
CA PHE A 111 -4.07 2.17 3.68
C PHE A 111 -5.08 3.30 3.65
N ILE A 112 -5.01 4.16 2.64
CA ILE A 112 -5.93 5.27 2.44
C ILE A 112 -6.93 4.87 1.36
N MET A 113 -8.20 4.79 1.75
CA MET A 113 -9.30 4.34 0.90
C MET A 113 -9.78 5.48 -0.01
N GLN A 114 -10.13 5.14 -1.25
CA GLN A 114 -10.73 6.06 -2.22
C GLN A 114 -12.20 5.71 -2.49
N ASP A 115 -12.46 4.44 -2.76
CA ASP A 115 -13.77 3.91 -3.06
C ASP A 115 -13.88 2.45 -2.58
N TYR A 116 -15.12 1.97 -2.51
CA TYR A 116 -15.42 0.60 -2.10
C TYR A 116 -16.82 0.20 -2.56
N THR A 117 -17.00 -1.10 -2.77
CA THR A 117 -18.27 -1.74 -3.03
C THR A 117 -18.63 -2.58 -1.81
N ALA A 118 -19.85 -2.43 -1.30
CA ALA A 118 -20.34 -3.17 -0.15
C ALA A 118 -21.59 -3.98 -0.54
N ASP A 119 -21.61 -5.26 -0.16
CA ASP A 119 -22.73 -6.16 -0.36
C ASP A 119 -23.16 -6.81 0.97
N TYR A 120 -24.28 -6.33 1.51
CA TYR A 120 -25.01 -6.95 2.60
C TYR A 120 -25.96 -8.02 2.07
N SER A 121 -25.51 -9.28 2.04
CA SER A 121 -26.29 -10.38 1.48
C SER A 121 -26.10 -11.68 2.26
N SER A 122 -27.02 -12.64 2.06
CA SER A 122 -26.93 -13.99 2.64
C SER A 122 -26.00 -14.89 1.81
N GLY A 123 -24.77 -14.42 1.58
CA GLY A 123 -23.78 -15.00 0.67
C GLY A 123 -23.00 -16.20 1.22
N GLY A 124 -22.13 -16.76 0.38
CA GLY A 124 -21.30 -17.95 0.64
C GLY A 124 -20.16 -17.68 1.63
N GLY A 125 -20.49 -17.62 2.91
CA GLY A 125 -19.57 -17.37 4.02
C GLY A 125 -20.28 -17.28 5.37
N CYS A 126 -21.58 -16.97 5.33
CA CYS A 126 -22.46 -16.97 6.50
C CYS A 126 -23.06 -18.33 6.77
N LEU A 127 -23.49 -18.54 8.02
CA LEU A 127 -24.45 -19.60 8.33
C LEU A 127 -25.75 -19.40 7.51
N SER A 128 -26.38 -20.51 7.15
CA SER A 128 -27.68 -20.49 6.49
C SER A 128 -28.70 -19.68 7.31
N GLY A 129 -29.25 -18.63 6.71
CA GLY A 129 -30.20 -17.71 7.37
C GLY A 129 -29.55 -16.52 8.09
N ALA A 130 -28.22 -16.42 8.10
CA ALA A 130 -27.49 -15.24 8.53
C ALA A 130 -27.15 -14.32 7.34
N VAL A 131 -26.81 -13.07 7.64
CA VAL A 131 -26.38 -12.08 6.67
C VAL A 131 -24.93 -11.72 6.97
N CYS A 132 -24.11 -11.61 5.92
CA CYS A 132 -22.73 -11.11 6.01
C CYS A 132 -22.59 -9.85 5.18
N LEU A 133 -21.43 -9.26 5.33
CA LEU A 133 -21.01 -8.11 4.58
C LEU A 133 -19.73 -8.45 3.85
N ASP A 134 -19.77 -8.33 2.53
CA ASP A 134 -18.59 -8.38 1.68
C ASP A 134 -18.27 -6.96 1.22
N VAL A 135 -17.02 -6.53 1.44
CA VAL A 135 -16.54 -5.20 1.04
C VAL A 135 -15.25 -5.35 0.24
N THR A 136 -15.23 -4.83 -0.97
CA THR A 136 -14.04 -4.73 -1.80
C THR A 136 -13.81 -3.28 -2.17
N GLY A 137 -12.59 -2.77 -2.11
CA GLY A 137 -12.34 -1.40 -2.53
C GLY A 137 -10.90 -1.12 -2.88
N ASP A 138 -10.68 0.09 -3.38
CA ASP A 138 -9.41 0.54 -3.89
C ASP A 138 -8.91 1.77 -3.13
N GLY A 139 -7.60 1.97 -3.20
CA GLY A 139 -6.91 2.98 -2.44
C GLY A 139 -5.42 3.00 -2.74
N TYR A 140 -4.66 3.48 -1.78
CA TYR A 140 -3.21 3.46 -1.86
C TYR A 140 -2.59 3.25 -0.49
N PHE A 141 -1.47 2.54 -0.51
CA PHE A 141 -0.62 2.35 0.65
C PHE A 141 0.34 3.51 0.81
N THR A 142 0.58 3.88 2.06
CA THR A 142 1.71 4.72 2.46
C THR A 142 2.48 4.00 3.55
N ALA A 143 3.79 4.24 3.62
CA ALA A 143 4.61 3.72 4.69
C ALA A 143 5.60 4.78 5.18
N SER A 144 5.92 4.73 6.46
CA SER A 144 6.94 5.55 7.09
C SER A 144 7.73 4.72 8.08
N GLY A 145 9.03 4.96 8.16
CA GLY A 145 9.89 4.15 9.01
C GLY A 145 11.33 4.14 8.54
N PRO A 146 12.07 3.08 8.89
CA PRO A 146 13.46 2.89 8.48
C PRO A 146 13.64 2.81 6.96
N THR A 147 12.66 2.29 6.22
CA THR A 147 12.72 2.20 4.76
C THR A 147 11.96 3.35 4.12
N ALA A 148 12.55 4.00 3.12
CA ALA A 148 11.86 5.01 2.34
C ALA A 148 11.01 4.32 1.27
N TYR A 149 9.69 4.39 1.42
CA TYR A 149 8.74 3.87 0.45
C TYR A 149 8.05 4.97 -0.37
N THR A 150 7.73 4.66 -1.62
CA THR A 150 6.78 5.45 -2.42
C THR A 150 5.36 4.93 -2.24
N SER A 151 4.40 5.85 -2.15
CA SER A 151 2.98 5.49 -2.10
C SER A 151 2.62 4.63 -3.31
N SER A 152 1.95 3.52 -3.07
CA SER A 152 1.66 2.53 -4.11
C SER A 152 0.17 2.20 -4.12
N PRO A 153 -0.46 2.09 -5.30
CA PRO A 153 -1.87 1.74 -5.39
C PRO A 153 -2.11 0.34 -4.85
N GLY A 154 -3.30 0.12 -4.30
CA GLY A 154 -3.69 -1.19 -3.79
C GLY A 154 -5.18 -1.34 -3.63
N SER A 155 -5.59 -2.58 -3.45
CA SER A 155 -6.98 -2.97 -3.23
C SER A 155 -7.08 -3.70 -1.89
N PHE A 156 -8.28 -3.69 -1.30
CA PHE A 156 -8.61 -4.47 -0.13
C PHE A 156 -9.87 -5.29 -0.35
N THR A 157 -9.97 -6.39 0.38
CA THR A 157 -11.17 -7.19 0.52
C THR A 157 -11.38 -7.44 2.01
N PHE A 158 -12.61 -7.30 2.44
CA PHE A 158 -13.09 -7.55 3.79
C PHE A 158 -14.33 -8.42 3.67
N THR A 159 -14.36 -9.54 4.37
CA THR A 159 -15.52 -10.43 4.42
C THR A 159 -15.85 -10.69 5.87
N SER A 160 -17.03 -10.27 6.28
CA SER A 160 -17.59 -10.65 7.58
C SER A 160 -18.01 -12.11 7.54
N GLN A 161 -17.80 -12.79 8.66
CA GLN A 161 -18.15 -14.18 8.87
C GLN A 161 -18.74 -14.34 10.27
N LEU A 162 -19.84 -15.08 10.34
CA LEU A 162 -20.49 -15.48 11.58
C LEU A 162 -20.59 -17.00 11.58
N VAL A 163 -19.76 -17.67 12.38
CA VAL A 163 -19.77 -19.14 12.50
C VAL A 163 -20.59 -19.59 13.71
N ASN A 164 -21.07 -20.85 13.69
CA ASN A 164 -21.98 -21.36 14.72
C ASN A 164 -21.29 -21.34 16.10
N GLY A 165 -21.92 -20.70 17.09
CA GLY A 165 -21.38 -20.54 18.44
C GLY A 165 -20.65 -19.23 18.70
N GLN A 166 -20.53 -18.33 17.71
CA GLN A 166 -20.02 -16.96 17.94
C GLN A 166 -21.13 -16.00 18.36
N THR A 167 -20.85 -15.16 19.35
CA THR A 167 -21.71 -14.06 19.81
C THR A 167 -21.37 -12.71 19.16
N SER A 168 -20.30 -12.66 18.35
CA SER A 168 -19.83 -11.47 17.63
C SER A 168 -19.40 -11.87 16.23
N THR A 169 -19.69 -11.03 15.24
CA THR A 169 -19.16 -11.14 13.88
C THR A 169 -17.65 -10.93 13.89
N THR A 170 -16.96 -11.76 13.11
CA THR A 170 -15.53 -11.62 12.82
C THR A 170 -15.34 -11.33 11.36
N TYR A 171 -14.17 -10.83 10.96
CA TYR A 171 -13.84 -10.67 9.55
C TYR A 171 -12.48 -11.25 9.21
N SER A 172 -12.33 -11.60 7.94
CA SER A 172 -11.02 -11.77 7.29
C SER A 172 -10.84 -10.64 6.28
N ALA A 173 -9.67 -10.02 6.29
CA ALA A 173 -9.32 -8.97 5.36
C ALA A 173 -7.99 -9.29 4.68
N SER A 174 -7.88 -8.90 3.41
CA SER A 174 -6.65 -8.97 2.64
C SER A 174 -6.47 -7.69 1.87
N ALA A 175 -5.24 -7.20 1.79
CA ALA A 175 -4.90 -6.04 0.99
C ALA A 175 -3.67 -6.33 0.13
N ILE A 176 -3.69 -5.85 -1.11
CA ILE A 176 -2.67 -6.13 -2.11
C ILE A 176 -2.11 -4.80 -2.59
N ALA A 177 -0.80 -4.61 -2.42
CA ALA A 177 -0.09 -3.47 -2.99
C ALA A 177 0.49 -3.84 -4.36
N THR A 178 0.14 -3.04 -5.36
CA THR A 178 0.73 -3.10 -6.70
C THR A 178 1.84 -2.07 -6.81
N PRO A 179 3.08 -2.46 -7.18
CA PRO A 179 4.19 -1.53 -7.26
C PRO A 179 3.85 -0.35 -8.19
N ALA A 180 4.02 0.87 -7.71
CA ALA A 180 3.95 2.03 -8.59
C ALA A 180 5.03 1.93 -9.68
N ALA A 181 4.70 2.33 -10.92
CA ALA A 181 5.67 2.35 -11.99
C ALA A 181 6.81 3.34 -11.65
N VAL A 182 7.96 2.82 -11.26
CA VAL A 182 9.16 3.63 -11.01
C VAL A 182 9.76 4.02 -12.37
N PRO A 183 9.94 5.32 -12.69
CA PRO A 183 10.65 5.72 -13.89
C PRO A 183 12.08 5.17 -13.85
N GLU A 184 12.46 4.33 -14.82
CA GLU A 184 13.77 3.68 -14.83
C GLU A 184 14.91 4.72 -14.90
N PRO A 185 15.73 4.87 -13.83
CA PRO A 185 16.79 5.87 -13.81
C PRO A 185 17.85 5.64 -14.88
N ALA A 186 18.04 4.36 -15.26
CA ALA A 186 18.99 3.94 -16.28
C ALA A 186 18.65 4.51 -17.66
N SER A 187 17.37 4.66 -18.03
CA SER A 187 16.98 5.20 -19.33
C SER A 187 17.28 6.70 -19.44
N ILE A 188 17.11 7.46 -18.35
CA ILE A 188 17.47 8.89 -18.30
C ILE A 188 19.00 9.06 -18.29
N ALA A 189 19.71 8.26 -17.51
CA ALA A 189 21.16 8.30 -17.46
C ALA A 189 21.80 7.87 -18.80
N LEU A 190 21.27 6.85 -19.47
CA LEU A 190 21.74 6.38 -20.78
C LEU A 190 21.41 7.40 -21.88
N LEU A 191 20.23 8.03 -21.84
CA LEU A 191 19.88 9.12 -22.76
C LEU A 191 20.81 10.32 -22.56
N GLY A 192 21.07 10.71 -21.30
CA GLY A 192 21.98 11.80 -20.95
C GLY A 192 23.43 11.52 -21.36
N ALA A 193 23.92 10.31 -21.07
CA ALA A 193 25.25 9.87 -21.49
C ALA A 193 25.36 9.75 -23.02
N GLY A 194 24.31 9.30 -23.70
CA GLY A 194 24.24 9.23 -25.16
C GLY A 194 24.33 10.61 -25.80
N MET A 195 23.59 11.60 -25.29
CA MET A 195 23.65 12.98 -25.78
C MET A 195 25.00 13.64 -25.55
N LEU A 196 25.62 13.45 -24.38
CA LEU A 196 26.95 13.97 -24.08
C LEU A 196 28.04 13.29 -24.92
N GLY A 197 27.91 11.99 -25.18
CA GLY A 197 28.79 11.24 -26.08
C GLY A 197 28.75 11.76 -27.52
N ILE A 198 27.55 12.06 -28.03
CA ILE A 198 27.36 12.66 -29.36
C ILE A 198 27.96 14.08 -29.41
N ALA A 199 27.71 14.92 -28.40
CA ALA A 199 28.29 16.26 -28.34
C ALA A 199 29.83 16.24 -28.31
N GLY A 200 30.43 15.28 -27.61
CA GLY A 200 31.88 15.06 -27.59
C GLY A 200 32.46 14.67 -28.97
N LEU A 201 31.77 13.81 -29.71
CA LEU A 201 32.17 13.41 -31.07
C LEU A 201 32.10 14.57 -32.07
N VAL A 202 31.05 15.38 -32.00
CA VAL A 202 30.88 16.58 -32.86
C VAL A 202 32.00 17.60 -32.59
N ARG A 203 32.33 17.85 -31.32
CA ARG A 203 33.43 18.76 -30.94
C ARG A 203 34.80 18.27 -31.45
N ARG A 204 35.06 16.95 -31.37
CA ARG A 204 36.32 16.36 -31.86
C ARG A 204 36.46 16.52 -33.38
N ARG A 205 35.35 16.42 -34.13
CA ARG A 205 35.34 16.64 -35.58
C ARG A 205 35.62 18.09 -35.96
N MET A 206 35.06 19.06 -35.24
CA MET A 206 35.27 20.49 -35.54
C MET A 206 36.70 20.97 -35.27
N ILE A 207 37.37 20.42 -34.24
CA ILE A 207 38.76 20.78 -33.91
C ILE A 207 39.77 20.18 -34.91
N SER A 208 39.41 19.09 -35.60
CA SER A 208 40.26 18.43 -36.61
C SER A 208 40.25 19.11 -37.98
N LEU A 209 39.40 20.12 -38.19
CA LEU A 209 39.15 20.76 -39.49
C LEU A 209 39.53 22.25 -39.53
N GLY A 210 40.20 22.76 -38.50
CA GLY A 210 40.79 24.11 -38.45
C GLY A 210 42.28 24.03 -38.14
#